data_AF-A0A0C2DEW2-F1
#
_entry.id   AF-A0A0C2DEW2-F1
#
_cell.length_a   1.000
_cell.length_b   1.000
_cell.length_c   1.000
_cell.angle_alpha   90.00
_cell.angle_beta   90.00
_cell.angle_gamma   90.00
#
_symmetry.space_group_name_H-M   'P 1'
#
loop_
_entity.id
_entity.type
_entity.pdbx_description
1 polymer ?
#
loop_
_entity_poly.entity_id
_entity_poly.type
_entity_poly.pdbx_seq_one_letter_code
_entity_poly.pdbx_strand_id
1 'polypeptide(L)'
;MHGLHLGLPSKTFIALDEFQSVEELGKYLNYLRHDDIAYARYFEWTKCYAKPKLYHSDAFCKLCEGIQKKKRMTPKDPVEFFSKNQRESL
;
A
#
# COMPACT_ATOMS: atom_id res chain seq x y z
N MET A 1 3.24 -15.44 -20.48
CA MET A 1 2.65 -16.15 -19.32
C MET A 1 3.77 -16.56 -18.37
N HIS A 2 4.19 -15.69 -17.45
CA HIS A 2 4.98 -16.05 -16.26
C HIS A 2 4.80 -14.95 -15.21
N GLY A 3 3.56 -14.75 -14.74
CA GLY A 3 3.31 -13.95 -13.55
C GLY A 3 3.85 -14.73 -12.36
N LEU A 4 4.86 -14.16 -11.69
CA LEU A 4 5.52 -14.75 -10.53
C LEU A 4 4.46 -15.07 -9.45
N HIS A 5 4.19 -16.36 -9.23
CA HIS A 5 3.37 -16.77 -8.09
C HIS A 5 4.23 -16.67 -6.82
N LEU A 6 4.37 -15.45 -6.29
CA LEU A 6 5.13 -15.09 -5.09
C LEU A 6 4.57 -15.72 -3.79
N GLY A 7 3.66 -16.70 -3.88
CA GLY A 7 2.89 -17.22 -2.74
C GLY A 7 1.98 -16.19 -2.10
N LEU A 8 1.75 -15.05 -2.77
CA LEU A 8 0.89 -13.99 -2.28
C LEU A 8 -0.58 -14.32 -2.55
N PRO A 9 -1.49 -13.98 -1.61
CA PRO A 9 -2.92 -14.04 -1.87
C PRO A 9 -3.31 -13.26 -3.14
N SER A 10 -4.33 -13.74 -3.84
CA SER A 10 -4.85 -13.06 -5.03
C SER A 10 -5.27 -11.62 -4.68
N LYS A 11 -5.02 -10.67 -5.59
CA LYS A 11 -5.43 -9.26 -5.45
C LYS A 11 -4.78 -8.57 -4.25
N THR A 12 -3.51 -8.86 -3.98
CA THR A 12 -2.73 -8.12 -2.97
C THR A 12 -2.09 -6.85 -3.55
N PHE A 13 -1.88 -6.82 -4.86
CA PHE A 13 -1.33 -5.68 -5.59
C PHE A 13 -1.84 -5.69 -7.04
N ILE A 14 -1.67 -4.57 -7.74
CA ILE A 14 -1.93 -4.44 -9.17
C ILE A 14 -0.59 -4.62 -9.89
N ALA A 15 -0.41 -5.75 -10.58
CA ALA A 15 0.84 -6.06 -11.27
C ALA A 15 0.89 -5.32 -12.62
N LEU A 16 1.94 -4.54 -12.87
CA LEU A 16 2.04 -3.72 -14.08
C LEU A 16 2.15 -4.58 -15.35
N ASP A 17 2.76 -5.76 -15.25
CA ASP A 17 2.97 -6.71 -16.34
C ASP A 17 1.71 -7.50 -16.73
N GLU A 18 0.63 -7.39 -15.97
CA GLU A 18 -0.69 -7.94 -16.34
C GLU A 18 -1.40 -7.09 -17.41
N PHE A 19 -0.92 -5.87 -17.68
CA PHE A 19 -1.52 -4.95 -18.65
C PHE A 19 -0.68 -4.89 -19.91
N GLN A 20 -1.34 -4.87 -21.07
CA GLN A 20 -0.68 -4.81 -22.38
C GLN A 20 -0.14 -3.41 -22.68
N SER A 21 -0.65 -2.38 -22.00
CA SER A 21 -0.22 -0.99 -22.17
C SER A 21 -0.49 -0.13 -20.93
N VAL A 22 0.20 1.01 -20.87
CA VAL A 22 -0.04 2.05 -19.85
C VAL A 22 -1.45 2.63 -19.96
N GLU A 23 -2.02 2.70 -21.17
CA GLU A 23 -3.39 3.17 -21.39
C GLU A 23 -4.41 2.21 -20.76
N GLU A 24 -4.23 0.91 -20.94
CA GLU A 24 -5.09 -0.12 -20.34
C GLU A 24 -5.03 -0.06 -18.81
N LEU A 25 -3.83 0.04 -18.25
CA LEU A 25 -3.64 0.27 -16.81
C LEU A 25 -4.35 1.56 -16.35
N GLY A 26 -4.21 2.65 -17.10
CA GLY A 26 -4.85 3.93 -16.78
C GLY A 26 -6.38 3.83 -16.75
N LYS A 27 -6.98 3.12 -17.72
CA LYS A 27 -8.43 2.84 -17.76
C LYS A 27 -8.85 2.00 -16.55
N TYR A 28 -8.07 0.98 -16.19
CA TYR A 28 -8.36 0.13 -15.04
C TYR A 28 -8.28 0.89 -13.71
N LEU A 29 -7.25 1.71 -13.50
CA LEU A 29 -7.11 2.55 -12.31
C LEU A 29 -8.25 3.59 -12.23
N ASN A 30 -8.67 4.14 -13.37
CA ASN A 30 -9.80 5.06 -13.40
C ASN A 30 -11.12 4.36 -13.05
N TYR A 31 -11.31 3.10 -13.46
CA TYR A 31 -12.44 2.29 -13.01
C TYR A 31 -12.42 2.09 -11.48
N LEU A 32 -11.30 1.61 -10.93
CA LEU A 32 -11.17 1.36 -9.48
C LEU A 32 -11.43 2.62 -8.64
N ARG A 33 -11.04 3.80 -9.15
CA ARG A 33 -11.27 5.08 -8.46
C ARG A 33 -12.74 5.41 -8.23
N HIS A 34 -13.67 4.89 -9.04
CA HIS A 34 -15.10 5.21 -8.94
C HIS A 34 -15.94 4.03 -8.42
N ASP A 35 -15.32 2.89 -8.12
CA ASP A 35 -15.99 1.69 -7.63
C ASP A 35 -15.30 1.23 -6.33
N ASP A 36 -15.81 1.73 -5.21
CA ASP A 36 -15.28 1.42 -3.87
C ASP A 36 -15.31 -0.07 -3.56
N ILE A 37 -16.30 -0.80 -4.07
CA ILE A 37 -16.41 -2.26 -3.86
C ILE A 37 -15.28 -2.96 -4.60
N ALA A 38 -15.05 -2.59 -5.86
CA ALA A 38 -13.98 -3.17 -6.66
C ALA A 38 -12.60 -2.86 -6.09
N TYR A 39 -12.38 -1.62 -5.63
CA TYR A 39 -11.13 -1.23 -4.98
C TYR A 39 -10.93 -1.96 -3.64
N ALA A 40 -11.99 -2.11 -2.82
CA ALA A 40 -11.93 -2.80 -1.54
C ALA A 40 -11.51 -4.27 -1.65
N ARG A 41 -11.74 -4.92 -2.80
CA ARG A 41 -11.30 -6.32 -3.04
C ARG A 41 -9.79 -6.49 -2.92
N TYR A 42 -9.00 -5.45 -3.19
CA TYR A 42 -7.54 -5.49 -3.01
C TYR A 42 -7.10 -5.53 -1.55
N PHE A 43 -8.03 -5.39 -0.60
CA PHE A 43 -7.78 -5.49 0.83
C PHE A 43 -8.37 -6.77 1.45
N GLU A 44 -9.03 -7.64 0.67
CA GLU A 44 -9.65 -8.86 1.20
C GLU A 44 -8.65 -9.81 1.86
N TRP A 45 -7.41 -9.84 1.39
CA TRP A 45 -6.34 -10.62 1.99
C TRP A 45 -6.13 -10.29 3.49
N THR A 46 -6.40 -9.06 3.92
CA THR A 46 -6.28 -8.65 5.34
C THR A 46 -7.22 -9.40 6.28
N LYS A 47 -8.28 -10.04 5.75
CA LYS A 47 -9.20 -10.89 6.53
C LYS A 47 -8.53 -12.19 6.99
N CYS A 48 -7.57 -12.69 6.22
CA CYS A 48 -6.89 -13.97 6.50
C CYS A 48 -5.44 -13.78 6.97
N TYR A 49 -4.83 -12.62 6.69
CA TYR A 49 -3.46 -12.31 7.05
C TYR A 49 -3.47 -11.05 7.92
N ALA A 50 -3.18 -11.23 9.21
CA ALA A 50 -2.99 -10.14 10.14
C ALA A 50 -1.51 -9.81 10.27
N LYS A 51 -1.20 -8.53 10.52
CA LYS A 51 0.12 -8.14 11.01
C LYS A 51 0.39 -8.88 12.33
N PRO A 52 1.64 -9.28 12.61
CA PRO A 52 1.99 -9.84 13.92
C PRO A 52 1.52 -8.91 15.04
N LYS A 53 1.08 -9.45 16.18
CA LYS A 53 0.62 -8.62 17.32
C LYS A 53 1.68 -7.62 17.80
N LEU A 54 2.95 -7.93 17.55
CA LEU A 54 4.10 -7.11 17.91
C LEU A 54 4.45 -6.05 16.85
N TYR A 55 3.76 -6.03 15.71
CA TYR A 55 3.90 -4.98 14.72
C TYR A 55 3.22 -3.71 15.22
N HIS A 56 3.99 -2.65 15.38
CA HIS A 56 3.48 -1.32 15.70
C HIS A 56 4.15 -0.28 14.80
N SER A 57 3.36 0.55 14.11
CA SER A 57 3.88 1.62 13.26
C SER A 57 3.25 2.95 13.65
N ASP A 58 4.10 3.88 14.06
CA ASP A 58 3.75 5.27 14.34
C ASP A 58 3.95 6.17 13.12
N ALA A 59 4.48 5.64 12.02
CA ALA A 59 4.86 6.41 10.84
C ALA A 59 3.71 7.25 10.27
N PHE A 60 2.54 6.64 10.10
CA PHE A 60 1.36 7.34 9.62
C PHE A 60 0.80 8.33 10.66
N CYS A 61 0.81 7.97 11.95
CA CYS A 61 0.40 8.89 13.02
C CYS A 61 1.28 10.15 13.06
N LYS A 62 2.60 9.98 12.89
CA LYS A 62 3.58 11.09 12.82
C LYS A 62 3.41 11.93 11.57
N LEU A 63 3.08 11.31 10.44
CA LEU A 63 2.74 12.02 9.21
C LEU A 63 1.47 12.87 9.42
N CYS A 64 0.41 12.29 9.97
CA CYS A 64 -0.84 12.99 10.30
C CYS A 64 -0.59 14.15 11.27
N GLU A 65 0.22 13.94 12.31
CA GLU A 65 0.62 14.98 13.26
C GLU A 65 1.31 16.16 12.55
N GLY A 66 2.20 15.88 11.59
CA GLY A 66 2.88 16.91 10.82
C GLY A 66 1.94 17.67 9.87
N ILE A 67 1.03 16.96 9.19
CA ILE A 67 -0.01 17.58 8.34
C ILE A 67 -0.90 18.50 9.16
N GLN A 68 -1.42 18.01 10.30
CA GLN A 68 -2.27 18.81 11.18
C GLN A 68 -1.55 20.06 11.71
N LYS A 69 -0.28 19.91 12.10
CA LYS A 69 0.54 21.02 12.60
C LYS A 69 1.07 21.93 11.49
N LYS A 70 0.67 21.71 10.22
CA LYS A 70 1.18 22.40 9.02
C LYS A 70 2.71 22.45 8.97
N LYS A 71 3.36 21.43 9.55
CA LYS A 71 4.81 21.30 9.49
C LYS A 71 5.17 20.92 8.06
N ARG A 72 6.11 21.65 7.47
CA ARG A 72 6.73 21.21 6.21
C ARG A 72 7.54 19.95 6.50
N MET A 73 6.91 18.81 6.31
CA MET A 73 7.60 17.52 6.31
C MET A 73 8.21 17.37 4.93
N THR A 74 9.53 17.53 4.87
CA THR A 74 10.33 17.08 3.73
C THR A 74 11.20 15.95 4.25
N PRO A 75 10.66 14.73 4.40
CA PRO A 75 11.53 13.57 4.56
C PRO A 75 12.51 13.60 3.38
N LYS A 76 13.80 13.77 3.67
CA LYS A 76 14.84 13.70 2.62
C LYS A 76 14.81 12.34 1.93
N ASP A 77 14.36 11.34 2.67
CA ASP A 77 14.08 10.00 2.20
C ASP A 77 12.78 9.50 2.87
N PRO A 78 11.69 9.29 2.11
CA PRO A 78 10.47 8.66 2.61
C PRO A 78 10.74 7.29 3.24
N VAL A 79 11.67 6.51 2.68
CA VAL A 79 12.04 5.18 3.20
C VAL A 79 12.59 5.32 4.61
N GLU A 80 13.58 6.19 4.81
CA GLU A 80 14.17 6.46 6.13
C GLU A 80 13.10 6.90 7.15
N PHE A 81 12.16 7.76 6.75
CA PHE A 81 11.06 8.19 7.63
C PHE A 81 10.17 7.03 8.05
N PHE A 82 9.75 6.18 7.12
CA PHE A 82 8.92 5.02 7.44
C PHE A 82 9.69 4.01 8.30
N SER A 83 10.94 3.70 7.96
CA SER A 83 11.77 2.76 8.73
C SER A 83 12.01 3.22 10.17
N LYS A 84 12.26 4.51 10.41
CA LYS A 84 12.47 5.03 11.78
C LYS A 84 11.21 5.01 12.64
N ASN A 85 10.04 5.08 12.02
CA ASN A 85 8.75 5.16 12.71
C ASN A 85 7.94 3.86 12.61
N GLN A 86 8.51 2.81 12.04
CA GLN A 86 8.02 1.44 12.09
C GLN A 86 8.84 0.68 13.12
N ARG A 87 8.22 0.20 14.20
CA ARG A 87 8.85 -0.76 15.10
C ARG A 87 8.46 -2.15 14.62
N GLU A 88 9.36 -2.75 13.86
CA GLU A 88 9.35 -4.19 13.61
C GLU A 88 9.93 -4.85 14.85
N SER A 89 9.11 -5.62 15.56
CA SER A 89 9.65 -6.50 16.61
C SER A 89 10.26 -7.70 15.90
N LEU A 90 11.55 -7.92 16.13
CA LEU A 90 12.25 -9.17 15.80
C LEU A 90 11.48 -10.40 16.29
#